data_AF-A0A932Z5Y6-F1
#
_entry.id   AF-A0A932Z5Y6-F1
#
_cell.length_a   1.000
_cell.length_b   1.000
_cell.length_c   1.000
_cell.angle_alpha   90.00
_cell.angle_beta   90.00
_cell.angle_gamma   90.00
#
_symmetry.space_group_name_H-M   'P 1'
#
loop_
_entity.id
_entity.type
_entity.pdbx_description
1 polymer ?
#
loop_
_entity_poly.entity_id
_entity_poly.type
_entity_poly.pdbx_seq_one_letter_code
_entity_poly.pdbx_strand_id
1 'polypeptide(L)'
;MTLGMWWCCFWELEERGITVESANEDLKEELLLLVRAGIAGAESRRTSERVKAASFKAAAKGRHMSRPPFGYRQVKDRDTVSWEQEPREAEAIRLAYQLSVEENKGYMAIANELNRLGYRGKA
;
A
#
# COMPACT_ATOMS: atom_id res chain seq x y z
N MET A 1 22.30 9.45 24.06
CA MET A 1 23.33 8.37 24.04
C MET A 1 23.41 7.57 25.36
N THR A 2 22.34 7.50 26.16
CA THR A 2 22.39 6.90 27.51
C THR A 2 21.65 5.56 27.67
N LEU A 3 20.83 5.16 26.70
CA LEU A 3 20.04 3.91 26.76
C LEU A 3 20.87 2.63 26.55
N GLY A 4 22.01 2.71 25.84
CA GLY A 4 22.85 1.53 25.59
C GLY A 4 23.64 1.04 26.81
N MET A 5 23.98 1.96 27.73
CA MET A 5 24.80 1.63 28.92
C MET A 5 23.97 0.94 30.02
N TRP A 6 22.68 1.27 30.10
CA TRP A 6 21.74 0.63 31.02
C TRP A 6 21.35 -0.79 30.58
N TRP A 7 21.29 -1.03 29.26
CA TRP A 7 20.95 -2.33 28.68
C TRP A 7 22.01 -3.40 28.99
N CYS A 8 23.30 -3.06 28.88
CA CYS A 8 24.39 -3.99 29.20
C CYS A 8 24.42 -4.35 30.69
N CYS A 9 24.12 -3.37 31.55
CA CYS A 9 24.11 -3.54 33.01
C CYS A 9 23.00 -4.50 33.47
N PHE A 10 21.81 -4.45 32.87
CA PHE A 10 20.71 -5.36 33.21
C PHE A 10 21.06 -6.83 32.95
N TRP A 11 21.61 -7.14 31.76
CA TRP A 11 22.02 -8.50 31.40
C TRP A 11 23.19 -9.00 32.26
N GLU A 12 24.15 -8.14 32.58
CA GLU A 12 25.28 -8.50 33.45
C GLU A 12 24.85 -8.81 34.90
N LEU A 13 23.78 -8.18 35.38
CA LEU A 13 23.19 -8.45 36.69
C LEU A 13 22.38 -9.76 36.69
N GLU A 14 21.62 -10.06 35.64
CA GLU A 14 20.93 -11.36 35.49
C GLU A 14 21.92 -12.53 35.39
N GLU A 15 23.01 -12.39 34.63
CA GLU A 15 24.06 -13.42 34.51
C GLU A 15 24.73 -13.72 35.86
N ARG A 16 24.76 -12.73 36.76
CA ARG A 16 25.27 -12.87 38.14
C ARG A 16 24.19 -13.34 39.13
N GLY A 17 22.98 -13.65 38.66
CA GLY A 17 21.87 -14.13 39.47
C GLY A 17 21.21 -13.05 40.33
N ILE A 18 21.38 -11.78 39.98
CA ILE A 18 20.82 -10.64 40.72
C ILE A 18 19.48 -10.25 40.07
N THR A 19 18.39 -10.43 40.81
CA THR A 19 17.06 -10.03 40.36
C THR A 19 16.88 -8.52 40.51
N VAL A 20 16.65 -7.83 39.39
CA VAL A 20 16.34 -6.40 39.37
C VAL A 20 14.82 -6.21 39.30
N GLU A 21 14.25 -5.57 40.31
CA GLU A 21 12.84 -5.17 40.34
C GLU A 21 12.73 -3.64 40.35
N SER A 22 11.87 -3.09 39.49
CA SER A 22 11.52 -1.67 39.55
C SER A 22 10.46 -1.44 40.61
N ALA A 23 10.64 -0.39 41.39
CA ALA A 23 9.71 -0.02 42.45
C ALA A 23 8.34 0.48 41.92
N ASN A 24 8.24 0.83 40.63
CA ASN A 24 7.07 1.51 40.07
C ASN A 24 6.33 0.76 38.96
N GLU A 25 6.97 -0.22 38.28
CA GLU A 25 6.40 -0.90 37.10
C GLU A 25 6.91 -2.36 37.00
N ASP A 26 6.07 -3.28 36.53
CA ASP A 26 6.48 -4.67 36.24
C ASP A 26 7.22 -4.73 34.89
N LEU A 27 8.54 -4.50 34.95
CA LEU A 27 9.42 -4.48 33.77
C LEU A 27 9.32 -5.72 32.88
N LYS A 28 8.95 -6.87 33.45
CA LYS A 28 8.93 -8.13 32.70
C LYS A 28 7.77 -8.17 31.71
N GLU A 29 6.61 -7.68 32.08
CA GLU A 29 5.45 -7.63 31.19
C GLU A 29 5.62 -6.60 30.07
N GLU A 30 6.13 -5.40 30.39
CA GLU A 30 6.37 -4.36 29.39
C GLU A 30 7.47 -4.75 28.39
N LEU A 31 8.56 -5.35 28.87
CA LEU A 31 9.62 -5.87 28.01
C LEU A 31 9.12 -6.99 27.10
N LEU A 32 8.31 -7.91 27.64
CA LEU A 32 7.70 -9.00 26.87
C LEU A 32 6.74 -8.45 25.79
N LEU A 33 5.98 -7.40 26.11
CA LEU A 33 5.11 -6.71 25.16
C LEU A 33 5.93 -6.08 24.01
N LEU A 34 7.03 -5.38 24.32
CA LEU A 34 7.92 -4.79 23.33
C LEU A 34 8.57 -5.86 22.43
N VAL A 35 9.00 -6.98 23.00
CA VAL A 35 9.54 -8.12 22.23
C VAL A 35 8.47 -8.69 21.30
N ARG A 36 7.24 -8.92 21.78
CA ARG A 36 6.13 -9.40 20.95
C ARG A 36 5.79 -8.42 19.83
N ALA A 37 5.75 -7.12 20.12
CA ALA A 37 5.53 -6.09 19.11
C ALA A 37 6.67 -6.06 18.07
N GLY A 38 7.92 -6.23 18.50
CA GLY A 38 9.08 -6.34 17.61
C GLY A 38 9.02 -7.57 16.70
N ILE A 39 8.64 -8.72 17.23
CA ILE A 39 8.44 -9.97 16.47
C ILE A 39 7.31 -9.79 15.45
N ALA A 40 6.15 -9.28 15.87
CA ALA A 40 5.02 -9.02 14.98
C ALA A 40 5.39 -8.01 13.88
N GLY A 41 6.15 -6.97 14.21
CA GLY A 41 6.66 -6.01 13.23
C GLY A 41 7.65 -6.62 12.24
N ALA A 42 8.53 -7.53 12.69
CA ALA A 42 9.44 -8.26 11.83
C ALA A 42 8.71 -9.22 10.88
N GLU A 43 7.71 -9.94 11.37
CA GLU A 43 6.88 -10.86 10.58
C GLU A 43 6.03 -10.12 9.53
N SER A 44 5.44 -8.98 9.92
CA SER A 44 4.70 -8.10 9.01
C SER A 44 5.58 -7.57 7.87
N ARG A 45 6.82 -7.16 8.18
CA ARG A 45 7.80 -6.73 7.16
C ARG A 45 8.14 -7.86 6.20
N ARG A 46 8.46 -9.05 6.71
CA ARG A 46 8.80 -10.23 5.89
C ARG A 46 7.63 -10.62 4.97
N THR A 47 6.39 -10.56 5.49
CA THR A 47 5.19 -10.80 4.69
C THR A 47 5.04 -9.75 3.59
N SER A 48 5.22 -8.47 3.93
CA SER A 48 5.13 -7.36 2.98
C SER A 48 6.19 -7.45 1.88
N GLU A 49 7.42 -7.85 2.22
CA GLU A 49 8.50 -8.09 1.26
C GLU A 49 8.15 -9.19 0.28
N ARG A 50 7.58 -10.31 0.77
CA ARG A 50 7.11 -11.41 -0.08
C ARG A 50 6.01 -10.96 -1.04
N VAL A 51 5.04 -10.18 -0.55
CA VAL A 51 3.97 -9.60 -1.39
C VAL A 51 4.56 -8.69 -2.46
N LYS A 52 5.46 -7.76 -2.09
CA LYS A 52 6.16 -6.89 -3.03
C LYS A 52 6.91 -7.68 -4.10
N ALA A 53 7.67 -8.71 -3.70
CA ALA A 53 8.41 -9.56 -4.63
C ALA A 53 7.48 -10.28 -5.62
N ALA A 54 6.33 -10.78 -5.17
CA ALA A 54 5.32 -11.35 -6.05
C ALA A 54 4.75 -10.31 -7.03
N SER A 55 4.47 -9.10 -6.55
CA SER A 55 4.00 -7.99 -7.38
C SER A 55 4.99 -7.57 -8.44
N PHE A 56 6.27 -7.43 -8.10
CA PHE A 56 7.33 -7.12 -9.06
C PHE A 56 7.49 -8.23 -10.10
N LYS A 57 7.42 -9.51 -9.69
CA LYS A 57 7.46 -10.63 -10.64
C LYS A 57 6.27 -10.63 -11.61
N ALA A 58 5.08 -10.25 -11.16
CA ALA A 58 3.92 -10.14 -12.03
C ALA A 58 4.05 -8.95 -13.00
N ALA A 59 4.49 -7.79 -12.50
CA ALA A 59 4.74 -6.60 -13.31
C ALA A 59 5.81 -6.85 -14.39
N ALA A 60 6.89 -7.55 -14.06
CA ALA A 60 7.93 -7.95 -15.02
C ALA A 60 7.42 -8.86 -16.14
N LYS A 61 6.32 -9.60 -15.91
CA LYS A 61 5.61 -10.41 -16.91
C LYS A 61 4.52 -9.61 -17.66
N GLY A 62 4.49 -8.28 -17.51
CA GLY A 62 3.49 -7.41 -18.12
C GLY A 62 2.08 -7.55 -17.51
N ARG A 63 1.95 -8.18 -16.34
CA ARG A 63 0.64 -8.33 -15.68
C ARG A 63 0.36 -7.13 -14.78
N HIS A 64 -0.67 -6.36 -15.13
CA HIS A 64 -1.19 -5.31 -14.27
C HIS A 64 -2.02 -5.93 -13.13
N MET A 65 -1.70 -5.61 -11.88
CA MET A 65 -2.31 -6.23 -10.69
C MET A 65 -3.21 -5.30 -9.86
N SER A 66 -3.35 -4.04 -10.26
CA SER A 66 -4.21 -3.09 -9.56
C SER A 66 -5.54 -2.90 -10.28
N ARG A 67 -6.38 -2.03 -9.72
CA ARG A 67 -7.67 -1.66 -10.31
C ARG A 67 -7.49 -1.21 -11.77
N PRO A 68 -8.40 -1.59 -12.68
CA PRO A 68 -8.40 -1.09 -14.05
C PRO A 68 -8.30 0.44 -14.09
N PRO A 69 -7.40 1.00 -14.92
CA PRO A 69 -7.48 2.41 -15.29
C PRO A 69 -8.87 2.78 -15.83
N PHE A 70 -9.22 4.06 -15.76
CA PHE A 70 -10.43 4.55 -16.43
C PHE A 70 -10.29 4.36 -17.95
N GLY A 71 -11.34 3.94 -18.63
CA GLY A 71 -11.30 3.55 -20.05
C GLY A 71 -11.11 2.05 -20.28
N TYR A 72 -10.75 1.29 -19.25
CA TYR A 72 -10.52 -0.14 -19.34
C TYR A 72 -11.30 -0.92 -18.29
N ARG A 73 -11.59 -2.17 -18.62
CA ARG A 73 -12.11 -3.18 -17.71
C ARG A 73 -11.24 -4.43 -17.76
N GLN A 74 -11.16 -5.10 -16.62
CA GLN A 74 -10.48 -6.38 -16.53
C GLN A 74 -11.48 -7.49 -16.90
N VAL A 75 -11.11 -8.35 -17.84
CA VAL A 75 -11.88 -9.54 -18.19
C VAL A 75 -11.06 -10.76 -17.78
N LYS A 76 -11.68 -11.63 -16.99
CA LYS A 76 -11.03 -12.84 -16.48
C LYS A 76 -11.59 -14.04 -17.23
N ASP A 77 -10.75 -14.70 -18.01
CA ASP A 77 -11.08 -15.98 -18.65
C ASP A 77 -10.19 -17.08 -18.07
N ARG A 78 -10.80 -17.97 -17.26
CA ARG A 78 -10.15 -19.08 -16.54
C ARG A 78 -8.85 -18.65 -15.82
N ASP A 79 -7.71 -18.76 -16.51
CA ASP A 79 -6.36 -18.47 -16.01
C ASP A 79 -5.70 -17.22 -16.63
N THR A 80 -6.37 -16.56 -17.57
CA THR A 80 -5.88 -15.38 -18.27
C THR A 80 -6.67 -14.14 -17.87
N VAL A 81 -5.93 -13.08 -17.56
CA VAL A 81 -6.47 -11.74 -17.33
C VAL A 81 -6.21 -10.93 -18.59
N SER A 82 -7.27 -10.53 -19.28
CA SER A 82 -7.22 -9.61 -20.42
C SER A 82 -7.75 -8.23 -20.03
N TRP A 83 -7.37 -7.23 -20.83
CA TRP A 83 -7.80 -5.85 -20.67
C TRP A 83 -8.58 -5.45 -21.90
N GLU A 84 -9.83 -5.06 -21.69
CA GLU A 84 -10.69 -4.57 -22.76
C GLU A 84 -11.01 -3.10 -22.51
N GLN A 85 -11.20 -2.34 -23.60
CA GLN A 85 -11.71 -0.98 -23.47
C GLN A 85 -13.17 -1.05 -23.01
N GLU A 86 -13.51 -0.27 -22.01
CA GLU A 86 -14.91 0.01 -21.67
C GLU A 86 -15.37 1.12 -22.63
N PRO A 87 -16.24 0.83 -23.62
CA PRO A 87 -16.48 1.75 -24.73
C PRO A 87 -16.90 3.14 -24.30
N ARG A 88 -17.76 3.23 -23.27
CA ARG A 88 -18.29 4.50 -22.76
C ARG A 88 -17.22 5.33 -22.04
N GLU A 89 -16.33 4.69 -21.29
CA GLU A 89 -15.24 5.39 -20.61
C GLU A 89 -14.14 5.80 -21.59
N ALA A 90 -13.84 4.95 -22.58
CA ALA A 90 -12.89 5.26 -23.64
C ALA A 90 -13.35 6.42 -24.52
N GLU A 91 -14.66 6.49 -24.81
CA GLU A 91 -15.28 7.65 -25.46
C GLU A 91 -15.11 8.94 -24.65
N ALA A 92 -15.34 8.89 -23.34
CA ALA A 92 -15.13 10.04 -22.46
C ALA A 92 -13.69 10.57 -22.51
N ILE A 93 -12.69 9.68 -22.56
CA ILE A 93 -11.28 10.05 -22.69
C ILE A 93 -11.01 10.74 -24.02
N ARG A 94 -11.52 10.18 -25.13
CA ARG A 94 -11.37 10.78 -26.47
C ARG A 94 -11.99 12.17 -26.52
N LEU A 95 -13.19 12.34 -25.97
CA LEU A 95 -13.86 13.62 -25.90
C LEU A 95 -13.09 14.62 -25.01
N ALA A 96 -12.59 14.17 -23.86
CA ALA A 96 -11.78 15.01 -22.97
C ALA A 96 -10.51 15.54 -23.68
N TYR A 97 -9.85 14.66 -24.46
CA TYR A 97 -8.71 15.04 -25.28
C TYR A 97 -9.10 16.08 -26.34
N GLN A 98 -10.21 15.85 -27.06
CA GLN A 98 -10.71 16.77 -28.06
C GLN A 98 -10.99 18.16 -27.48
N LEU A 99 -11.75 18.23 -26.38
CA LEU A 99 -12.07 19.47 -25.68
C LEU A 99 -10.81 20.21 -25.20
N SER A 100 -9.78 19.47 -24.80
CA SER A 100 -8.52 20.03 -24.32
C SER A 100 -7.65 20.56 -25.45
N VAL A 101 -7.56 19.85 -26.58
CA VAL A 101 -6.59 20.15 -27.64
C VAL A 101 -7.19 21.02 -28.74
N GLU A 102 -8.41 20.71 -29.18
CA GLU A 102 -9.07 21.41 -30.28
C GLU A 102 -9.79 22.67 -29.78
N GLU A 103 -10.46 22.57 -28.63
CA GLU A 103 -11.24 23.68 -28.06
C GLU A 103 -10.49 24.44 -26.96
N ASN A 104 -9.27 24.01 -26.61
CA ASN A 104 -8.41 24.60 -25.57
C ASN A 104 -9.13 24.85 -24.23
N LYS A 105 -10.07 23.97 -23.86
CA LYS A 105 -10.85 24.10 -22.62
C LYS A 105 -9.99 23.74 -21.41
N GLY A 106 -10.18 24.49 -20.33
CA GLY A 106 -9.59 24.16 -19.03
C GLY A 106 -10.24 22.93 -18.38
N TYR A 107 -9.52 22.28 -17.47
CA TYR A 107 -9.93 21.02 -16.83
C TYR A 107 -11.32 21.06 -16.17
N MET A 108 -11.71 22.17 -15.52
CA MET A 108 -13.05 22.31 -14.93
C MET A 108 -14.16 22.36 -15.99
N ALA A 109 -13.92 23.04 -17.11
CA ALA A 109 -14.90 23.13 -18.20
C ALA A 109 -15.09 21.75 -18.86
N ILE A 110 -14.01 21.00 -19.04
CA ILE A 110 -14.04 19.62 -19.52
C ILE A 110 -14.83 18.73 -18.54
N ALA A 111 -14.54 18.79 -17.24
CA ALA A 111 -15.24 18.00 -16.24
C ALA A 111 -16.75 18.29 -16.20
N ASN A 112 -17.15 19.57 -16.28
CA ASN A 112 -18.54 19.96 -16.34
C ASN A 112 -19.23 19.43 -17.60
N GLU A 113 -18.57 19.51 -18.75
CA GLU A 113 -19.12 19.04 -20.02
C GLU A 113 -19.30 17.52 -20.04
N LEU A 114 -18.29 16.76 -19.57
CA LEU A 114 -18.39 15.32 -19.42
C LEU A 114 -19.51 14.92 -18.46
N ASN A 115 -19.63 15.63 -17.33
CA ASN A 115 -20.70 15.40 -16.36
C ASN A 115 -22.09 15.71 -16.92
N ARG A 116 -22.21 16.77 -17.73
CA ARG A 116 -23.45 17.16 -18.43
C ARG A 116 -23.90 16.08 -19.41
N LEU A 117 -22.96 15.47 -20.12
CA LEU A 117 -23.18 14.35 -21.04
C LEU A 117 -23.39 13.00 -20.32
N GLY A 118 -23.32 12.98 -18.99
CA GLY A 118 -23.59 11.80 -18.19
C GLY A 118 -22.42 10.82 -18.08
N TYR A 119 -21.21 11.23 -18.47
CA TYR A 119 -19.99 10.50 -18.11
C TYR A 119 -19.72 10.69 -16.62
N ARG A 120 -19.43 9.59 -15.91
CA ARG A 120 -19.19 9.58 -14.47
C ARG A 120 -17.84 8.92 -14.20
N GLY A 121 -17.14 9.40 -13.16
CA GLY A 121 -15.94 8.76 -12.67
C GLY A 121 -16.24 7.39 -12.03
N LYS A 122 -15.24 6.51 -11.96
CA LYS A 122 -15.35 5.28 -11.19
C LYS A 122 -15.34 5.61 -9.70
N ALA A 123 -16.37 5.12 -8.98
CA ALA A 123 -16.41 5.12 -7.51
C ALA A 123 -15.24 4.33 -6.91
#